data_AF-A0A2V6SPS7-F1
#
_entry.id   AF-A0A2V6SPS7-F1
#
_cell.length_a   1.000
_cell.length_b   1.000
_cell.length_c   1.000
_cell.angle_alpha   90.00
_cell.angle_beta   90.00
_cell.angle_gamma   90.00
#
_symmetry.space_group_name_H-M   'P 1'
#
loop_
_entity.id
_entity.type
_entity.pdbx_description
1 polymer ?
#
loop_
_entity_poly.entity_id
_entity_poly.type
_entity_poly.pdbx_seq_one_letter_code
_entity_poly.pdbx_strand_id
1 'polypeptide(L)'
;MPPIAQYVFNGVVTGGILALPAVAFSLLWRLLRFPNFAVSTYLTVGAYVALVLNHDARASIELAWLGALVATGVVALAVDYVAFRPMRDRRPFSLAIASIGVAFVLENVVRFIWGNDFRSFDVPVTRFFCAPGSASPCARPPTIRASPRSRACRPSA
;
A
#
# COMPACT_ATOMS: atom_id res chain seq x y z
N MET A 1 -9.58 -26.05 -10.47
CA MET A 1 -10.75 -25.19 -10.19
C MET A 1 -11.44 -24.87 -11.51
N PRO A 2 -12.78 -24.85 -11.57
CA PRO A 2 -13.48 -24.36 -12.76
C PRO A 2 -13.11 -22.86 -13.00
N PRO A 3 -13.00 -22.41 -14.26
CA PRO A 3 -12.50 -21.06 -14.59
C PRO A 3 -13.32 -19.95 -13.92
N ILE A 4 -14.64 -20.16 -13.77
CA ILE A 4 -15.54 -19.24 -13.06
C ILE A 4 -15.16 -19.05 -11.58
N ALA A 5 -14.74 -20.10 -10.88
CA ALA A 5 -14.36 -20.01 -9.48
C ALA A 5 -13.07 -19.20 -9.29
N GLN A 6 -12.14 -19.27 -10.24
CA GLN A 6 -10.93 -18.46 -10.23
C GLN A 6 -11.23 -16.97 -10.43
N TYR A 7 -12.15 -16.63 -11.35
CA TYR A 7 -12.54 -15.23 -11.56
C TYR A 7 -13.28 -14.64 -10.35
N VAL A 8 -14.19 -15.41 -9.75
CA VAL A 8 -14.88 -14.98 -8.52
C VAL A 8 -13.87 -14.77 -7.39
N PHE A 9 -12.93 -15.70 -7.19
CA PHE A 9 -11.91 -15.57 -6.17
C PHE A 9 -11.02 -14.33 -6.38
N ASN A 10 -10.55 -14.09 -7.60
CA ASN A 10 -9.76 -12.89 -7.93
C ASN A 10 -10.58 -11.60 -7.73
N GLY A 11 -11.87 -11.62 -8.10
CA GLY A 11 -12.79 -10.52 -7.85
C GLY A 11 -12.95 -10.21 -6.35
N VAL A 12 -13.08 -11.24 -5.51
CA VAL A 12 -13.16 -11.07 -4.05
C VAL A 12 -11.85 -10.51 -3.48
N VAL A 13 -10.70 -11.03 -3.90
CA VAL A 13 -9.38 -10.54 -3.45
C VAL A 13 -9.20 -9.07 -3.83
N THR A 14 -9.44 -8.72 -5.09
CA THR A 14 -9.32 -7.33 -5.58
C THR A 14 -10.33 -6.41 -4.90
N GLY A 15 -11.57 -6.87 -4.74
CA GLY A 15 -12.61 -6.15 -4.01
C GLY A 15 -12.23 -5.90 -2.55
N GLY A 16 -11.61 -6.86 -1.87
CA GLY A 16 -11.13 -6.71 -0.49
C GLY A 16 -10.07 -5.62 -0.35
N ILE A 17 -9.12 -5.56 -1.29
CA ILE A 17 -8.06 -4.52 -1.30
C ILE A 17 -8.67 -3.12 -1.39
N LEU A 18 -9.76 -2.95 -2.15
CA LEU A 18 -10.45 -1.67 -2.31
C LEU A 18 -11.48 -1.37 -1.20
N ALA A 19 -12.13 -2.41 -0.67
CA ALA A 19 -13.15 -2.28 0.37
C ALA A 19 -12.54 -1.91 1.73
N LEU A 20 -11.35 -2.42 2.06
CA LEU A 20 -10.70 -2.15 3.34
C LEU A 20 -10.44 -0.65 3.59
N PRO A 21 -9.84 0.13 2.67
CA PRO A 21 -9.70 1.59 2.81
C PRO A 21 -11.05 2.31 2.96
N ALA A 22 -12.07 1.86 2.22
CA ALA A 22 -13.41 2.44 2.29
C ALA A 22 -14.06 2.23 3.67
N VAL A 23 -13.94 1.02 4.22
CA VAL A 23 -14.42 0.69 5.57
C VAL A 23 -13.66 1.52 6.61
N ALA A 24 -12.34 1.66 6.49
CA ALA A 24 -11.53 2.46 7.40
C ALA A 24 -11.98 3.93 7.45
N PHE A 25 -12.24 4.53 6.28
CA PHE A 25 -12.76 5.90 6.19
C PHE A 25 -14.16 6.03 6.81
N SER A 26 -15.04 5.06 6.55
CA SER A 26 -16.39 5.05 7.14
C SER A 26 -16.37 4.94 8.67
N LEU A 27 -15.42 4.18 9.22
CA LEU A 27 -15.22 4.00 10.65
C LEU A 27 -14.69 5.29 11.29
N LEU A 28 -13.72 5.95 10.65
CA LEU A 28 -13.18 7.22 11.15
C LEU A 28 -14.28 8.28 11.30
N TRP A 29 -15.17 8.41 10.32
CA TRP A 29 -16.28 9.36 10.38
C TRP A 29 -17.24 9.07 11.53
N ARG A 30 -17.55 7.79 11.77
CA ARG A 30 -18.39 7.38 12.90
C ARG A 30 -17.76 7.70 14.26
N LEU A 31 -16.44 7.62 14.36
CA LEU A 31 -15.72 7.78 15.62
C LEU A 31 -15.39 9.26 15.92
N LEU A 32 -14.85 9.99 14.95
CA LEU A 32 -14.36 11.36 15.12
C LEU A 32 -15.46 12.41 14.93
N ARG A 33 -16.59 12.08 14.29
CA ARG A 33 -17.68 13.00 13.93
C ARG A 33 -17.26 14.18 13.03
N PHE A 34 -16.09 14.09 12.39
CA PHE A 34 -15.63 15.01 11.34
C PHE A 34 -14.88 14.23 10.25
N PRO A 35 -14.82 14.77 9.02
CA PRO A 35 -14.16 14.08 7.92
C PRO A 35 -12.65 14.26 7.95
N ASN A 36 -11.92 13.15 8.11
CA ASN A 36 -10.47 13.11 8.05
C ASN A 36 -10.00 12.62 6.66
N PHE A 37 -9.44 13.54 5.87
CA PHE A 37 -8.96 13.23 4.52
C PHE A 37 -7.55 12.64 4.48
N ALA A 38 -6.82 12.61 5.60
CA ALA A 38 -5.48 12.02 5.69
C ALA A 38 -5.48 10.49 5.67
N VAL A 39 -6.64 9.84 5.55
CA VAL A 39 -6.76 8.38 5.57
C VAL A 39 -5.84 7.71 4.55
N SER A 40 -5.81 8.23 3.31
CA SER A 40 -4.97 7.70 2.23
C SER A 40 -3.49 7.85 2.53
N THR A 41 -3.10 8.91 3.24
CA THR A 41 -1.70 9.15 3.58
C THR A 41 -1.21 8.21 4.66
N TYR A 42 -2.07 7.76 5.58
CA TYR A 42 -1.73 6.66 6.50
C TYR A 42 -1.53 5.34 5.75
N LEU A 43 -2.34 5.07 4.71
CA LEU A 43 -2.12 3.93 3.82
C LEU A 43 -0.77 4.02 3.09
N THR A 44 -0.42 5.20 2.56
CA THR A 44 0.89 5.45 1.93
C THR A 44 2.03 5.18 2.91
N VAL A 45 1.98 5.78 4.11
CA VAL A 45 3.01 5.58 5.14
C VAL A 45 3.17 4.10 5.48
N GLY A 46 2.07 3.36 5.68
CA GLY A 46 2.16 1.93 5.97
C GLY A 46 2.77 1.11 4.84
N ALA A 47 2.44 1.42 3.58
CA ALA A 47 3.05 0.77 2.44
C ALA A 47 4.56 1.00 2.36
N TYR A 48 5.01 2.25 2.58
CA TYR A 48 6.44 2.58 2.57
C TYR A 48 7.20 1.98 3.75
N VAL A 49 6.60 1.96 4.95
CA VAL A 49 7.22 1.30 6.10
C VAL A 49 7.37 -0.20 5.83
N ALA A 50 6.33 -0.87 5.31
CA ALA A 50 6.42 -2.28 4.93
C ALA A 50 7.55 -2.51 3.90
N LEU A 51 7.69 -1.61 2.93
CA LEU A 51 8.73 -1.68 1.90
C LEU A 51 10.13 -1.56 2.49
N VAL A 52 10.34 -0.64 3.44
CA VAL A 52 11.61 -0.48 4.15
C VAL A 52 11.95 -1.70 4.99
N LEU A 53 10.99 -2.24 5.74
CA LEU A 53 11.22 -3.48 6.50
C LEU A 53 11.56 -4.66 5.58
N ASN A 54 10.94 -4.74 4.42
CA ASN A 54 11.24 -5.80 3.46
C ASN A 54 12.63 -5.63 2.85
N HIS A 55 13.02 -4.42 2.45
CA HIS A 55 14.29 -4.16 1.75
C HIS A 55 15.50 -4.16 2.70
N ASP A 56 15.40 -3.44 3.81
CA ASP A 56 16.56 -3.17 4.69
C ASP A 56 16.73 -4.25 5.76
N ALA A 57 15.64 -4.78 6.31
CA ALA A 57 15.70 -5.84 7.32
C ALA A 57 15.63 -7.25 6.73
N ARG A 58 15.42 -7.39 5.39
CA ARG A 58 15.14 -8.66 4.71
C ARG A 58 14.10 -9.51 5.45
N ALA A 59 13.17 -8.82 6.12
CA ALA A 59 12.19 -9.47 6.95
C ALA A 59 11.22 -10.25 6.06
N SER A 60 10.72 -11.38 6.56
CA SER A 60 9.66 -12.10 5.89
C SER A 60 8.44 -11.20 5.73
N ILE A 61 7.63 -11.43 4.70
CA ILE A 61 6.50 -10.56 4.37
C ILE A 61 5.52 -10.46 5.55
N GLU A 62 5.42 -11.53 6.35
CA GLU A 62 4.57 -11.61 7.54
C GLU A 62 5.00 -10.62 8.62
N LEU A 63 6.31 -10.52 8.85
CA LEU A 63 6.85 -9.62 9.85
C LEU A 63 6.84 -8.17 9.37
N ALA A 64 7.04 -7.97 8.06
CA ALA A 64 7.01 -6.64 7.45
C ALA A 64 5.63 -5.98 7.55
N TRP A 65 4.53 -6.69 7.27
CA TRP A 65 3.18 -6.11 7.41
C TRP A 65 2.80 -5.84 8.87
N LEU A 66 3.20 -6.71 9.81
CA LEU A 66 2.98 -6.49 11.24
C LEU A 66 3.74 -5.25 11.75
N GLY A 67 5.02 -5.12 11.37
CA GLY A 67 5.82 -3.95 11.71
C GLY A 67 5.24 -2.67 11.10
N ALA A 68 4.78 -2.73 9.86
CA ALA A 68 4.12 -1.60 9.21
C ALA A 68 2.81 -1.20 9.89
N LEU A 69 2.00 -2.17 10.34
CA LEU A 69 0.77 -1.90 11.09
C LEU A 69 1.06 -1.12 12.38
N VAL A 70 2.04 -1.58 13.16
CA VAL A 70 2.42 -0.92 14.42
C VAL A 70 2.98 0.47 14.15
N ALA A 71 3.91 0.61 13.21
CA ALA A 71 4.53 1.89 12.88
C ALA A 71 3.51 2.91 12.36
N THR A 72 2.60 2.49 11.48
CA THR A 72 1.53 3.37 10.97
C THR A 72 0.58 3.78 12.09
N GLY A 73 0.26 2.87 13.01
CA GLY A 73 -0.51 3.19 14.21
C GLY A 73 0.15 4.27 15.07
N VAL A 74 1.48 4.16 15.28
CA VAL A 74 2.26 5.17 16.02
C VAL A 74 2.22 6.52 15.29
N VAL A 75 2.41 6.54 13.96
CA VAL A 75 2.33 7.77 13.17
C VAL A 75 0.93 8.39 13.26
N ALA A 76 -0.12 7.58 13.14
CA ALA A 76 -1.50 8.05 13.26
C ALA A 76 -1.78 8.65 14.65
N LEU A 77 -1.29 8.03 15.73
CA LEU A 77 -1.39 8.55 17.09
C LEU A 77 -0.60 9.85 17.28
N ALA A 78 0.60 9.94 16.72
CA ALA A 78 1.42 11.14 16.77
C ALA A 78 0.70 12.31 16.06
N VAL A 79 0.12 12.05 14.90
CA VAL A 79 -0.67 13.04 14.15
C VAL A 79 -1.93 13.43 14.92
N ASP A 80 -2.66 12.47 15.51
CA ASP A 80 -3.82 12.76 16.35
C ASP A 80 -3.46 13.68 17.53
N TYR A 81 -2.35 13.38 18.21
CA TYR A 81 -1.88 14.14 19.35
C TYR A 81 -1.40 15.56 18.96
N VAL A 82 -0.64 15.69 17.88
CA VAL A 82 -0.01 16.97 17.50
C VAL A 82 -0.98 17.88 16.74
N ALA A 83 -1.74 17.34 15.78
CA ALA A 83 -2.58 18.15 14.91
C ALA A 83 -4.03 18.22 15.39
N PHE A 84 -4.62 17.10 15.78
CA PHE A 84 -6.07 17.03 16.02
C PHE A 84 -6.46 17.36 17.46
N ARG A 85 -5.68 16.93 18.46
CA ARG A 85 -5.91 17.23 19.88
C ARG A 85 -6.04 18.73 20.18
N PRO A 86 -5.15 19.64 19.70
CA PRO A 86 -5.29 21.08 19.97
C PRO A 86 -6.45 21.74 19.20
N MET A 87 -6.96 21.10 18.15
CA MET A 87 -8.03 21.64 17.31
C MET A 87 -9.42 21.09 17.64
N ARG A 88 -9.53 20.26 18.68
CA ARG A 88 -10.77 19.54 19.02
C ARG A 88 -11.94 20.45 19.41
N ASP A 89 -11.66 21.63 19.95
CA ASP A 89 -12.68 22.62 20.32
C ASP A 89 -13.10 23.53 19.14
N ARG A 90 -12.52 23.33 17.96
CA ARG A 90 -12.82 24.12 16.76
C ARG A 90 -13.99 23.52 15.98
N ARG A 91 -14.58 24.32 15.08
CA ARG A 91 -15.69 23.88 14.22
C ARG A 91 -15.26 22.69 13.33
N PRO A 92 -16.15 21.71 13.06
CA PRO A 92 -15.83 20.52 12.26
C PRO A 92 -15.23 20.83 10.88
N PHE A 93 -15.64 21.92 10.26
CA PHE A 93 -15.12 22.37 8.96
C PHE A 93 -13.62 22.75 9.02
N SER A 94 -13.18 23.37 10.12
CA SER A 94 -11.77 23.73 10.32
C SER A 94 -10.89 22.49 10.51
N LEU A 95 -11.40 21.47 11.19
CA LEU A 95 -10.72 20.17 11.36
C LEU A 95 -10.57 19.43 10.02
N ALA A 96 -11.58 19.51 9.15
CA ALA A 96 -11.52 18.92 7.82
C ALA A 96 -10.40 19.54 6.96
N ILE A 97 -10.30 20.88 6.93
CA ILE A 97 -9.22 21.58 6.21
C ILE A 97 -7.85 21.24 6.81
N ALA A 98 -7.75 21.19 8.14
CA ALA A 98 -6.52 20.79 8.81
C ALA A 98 -6.08 19.38 8.41
N SER A 99 -7.01 18.42 8.29
CA SER A 99 -6.70 17.06 7.86
C SER A 99 -6.12 17.01 6.44
N ILE A 100 -6.56 17.89 5.53
CA ILE A 100 -6.00 18.00 4.18
C ILE A 100 -4.57 18.54 4.26
N GLY A 101 -4.34 19.57 5.09
CA GLY A 101 -2.99 20.11 5.32
C GLY A 101 -2.02 19.05 5.87
N VAL A 102 -2.48 18.29 6.87
CA VAL A 102 -1.72 17.16 7.43
C VAL A 102 -1.42 16.11 6.37
N ALA A 103 -2.41 15.75 5.54
CA ALA A 103 -2.22 14.80 4.44
C ALA A 103 -1.11 15.26 3.50
N PHE A 104 -1.13 16.53 3.09
CA PHE A 104 -0.07 17.09 2.23
C PHE A 104 1.29 17.10 2.91
N VAL A 105 1.37 17.46 4.20
CA VAL A 105 2.64 17.43 4.93
C VAL A 105 3.19 16.02 5.00
N LEU A 106 2.36 15.03 5.36
CA LEU A 106 2.77 13.63 5.44
C LEU A 106 3.23 13.08 4.08
N GLU A 107 2.49 13.35 3.02
CA GLU A 107 2.86 12.96 1.65
C GLU A 107 4.19 13.58 1.23
N ASN A 108 4.40 14.87 1.51
CA ASN A 108 5.66 15.53 1.19
C ASN A 108 6.83 14.97 2.01
N VAL A 109 6.62 14.65 3.30
CA VAL A 109 7.65 14.00 4.13
C VAL A 109 8.02 12.63 3.56
N VAL A 110 7.04 11.81 3.18
CA VAL A 110 7.30 10.50 2.57
C VAL A 110 8.06 10.66 1.25
N ARG A 111 7.61 11.56 0.36
CA ARG A 111 8.30 11.83 -0.91
C ARG A 111 9.70 12.40 -0.74
N PHE A 112 9.93 13.19 0.32
CA PHE A 112 11.25 13.73 0.61
C PHE A 112 12.23 12.64 1.05
N ILE A 113 11.77 11.66 1.83
CA ILE A 113 12.62 10.56 2.32
C ILE A 113 12.87 9.51 1.23
N TRP A 114 11.82 9.08 0.51
CA TRP A 114 11.91 7.96 -0.45
C TRP A 114 12.02 8.38 -1.92
N GLY A 115 11.91 9.67 -2.23
CA GLY A 115 11.86 10.16 -3.59
C GLY A 115 10.52 9.86 -4.26
N ASN A 116 10.49 10.01 -5.60
CA ASN A 116 9.31 9.80 -6.43
C ASN A 116 9.47 8.60 -7.39
N ASP A 117 10.38 7.68 -7.06
CA ASP A 117 10.68 6.50 -7.86
C ASP A 117 9.73 5.34 -7.54
N PHE A 118 9.40 4.54 -8.57
CA PHE A 118 8.63 3.31 -8.38
C PHE A 118 9.50 2.27 -7.67
N ARG A 119 9.13 1.93 -6.43
CA ARG A 119 9.76 0.86 -5.64
C ARG A 119 8.84 -0.36 -5.59
N SER A 120 9.40 -1.53 -5.86
CA SER A 120 8.72 -2.81 -5.77
C SER A 120 9.23 -3.60 -4.57
N PHE A 121 8.35 -4.36 -3.92
CA PHE A 121 8.74 -5.31 -2.89
C PHE A 121 9.64 -6.41 -3.48
N ASP A 122 10.71 -6.75 -2.76
CA ASP A 122 11.59 -7.88 -3.12
C ASP A 122 11.03 -9.15 -2.48
N VAL A 123 9.92 -9.64 -3.05
CA VAL A 123 9.30 -10.89 -2.63
C VAL A 123 9.63 -11.99 -3.61
N PRO A 124 10.13 -13.15 -3.15
CA PRO A 124 10.28 -14.31 -4.02
C PRO A 124 8.88 -14.69 -4.53
N VAL A 125 8.69 -14.62 -5.85
CA VAL A 125 7.42 -14.92 -6.51
C VAL A 125 7.17 -16.43 -6.46
N THR A 126 6.77 -16.95 -5.30
CA THR A 126 6.34 -18.34 -5.16
C THR A 126 5.00 -18.48 -5.87
N ARG A 127 5.03 -18.98 -7.11
CA ARG A 127 3.81 -19.39 -7.81
C ARG A 127 3.14 -20.49 -6.99
N PHE A 128 2.07 -20.17 -6.30
CA PHE A 128 1.34 -21.09 -5.42
C PHE A 128 0.66 -22.26 -6.16
N PHE A 129 0.61 -22.23 -7.50
CA PHE A 129 -0.05 -23.27 -8.29
C PHE A 129 0.81 -23.68 -9.50
N CYS A 130 1.54 -24.78 -9.36
CA CYS A 130 1.97 -25.57 -10.51
C CYS A 130 0.79 -26.46 -10.89
N ALA A 131 0.09 -26.14 -11.98
CA ALA A 131 -0.84 -27.08 -12.58
C ALA A 131 -0.04 -28.30 -13.08
N PRO A 132 -0.39 -29.55 -12.72
CA PRO A 132 0.23 -30.72 -13.33
C PRO A 132 -0.16 -30.72 -14.81
N GLY A 133 0.75 -30.30 -15.69
CA GLY A 133 0.58 -30.33 -17.16
C GLY A 133 0.79 -29.01 -17.92
N SER A 134 1.05 -27.87 -17.27
CA SER A 134 1.37 -26.64 -18.01
C SER A 134 2.86 -26.57 -18.35
N ALA A 135 3.21 -26.64 -19.64
CA ALA A 135 4.57 -26.50 -20.19
C ALA A 135 5.13 -25.06 -20.11
N SER A 136 4.86 -24.33 -19.03
CA SER A 136 5.49 -23.03 -18.77
C SER A 136 6.72 -23.24 -17.89
N PRO A 137 7.93 -22.82 -18.30
CA PRO A 137 9.15 -23.05 -17.53
C PRO A 137 9.02 -22.44 -16.13
N CYS A 138 9.26 -23.27 -15.12
CA CYS A 138 9.52 -22.85 -13.75
C CYS A 138 10.54 -21.71 -13.74
N ALA A 139 10.18 -20.60 -13.08
CA ALA A 139 11.04 -19.57 -12.51
C ALA A 139 12.40 -19.32 -13.20
N ARG A 140 12.47 -18.29 -14.05
CA ARG A 140 13.68 -17.45 -14.09
C ARG A 140 13.44 -16.23 -13.19
N PRO A 141 14.35 -15.90 -12.26
CA PRO A 141 14.28 -14.64 -11.53
C PRO A 141 14.35 -13.48 -12.53
N PRO A 142 13.61 -12.38 -12.35
CA PRO A 142 13.86 -11.18 -13.10
C PRO A 142 15.20 -10.62 -12.63
N THR A 143 16.28 -10.95 -13.33
CA THR A 143 17.50 -10.15 -13.28
C THR A 143 17.10 -8.75 -13.75
N ILE A 144 16.90 -7.83 -12.81
CA ILE A 144 16.83 -6.40 -13.04
C ILE A 144 18.20 -6.00 -13.61
N ARG A 145 18.33 -6.07 -14.93
CA ARG A 145 19.44 -5.47 -15.66
C ARG A 145 18.86 -4.62 -16.77
N ALA A 146 18.79 -3.33 -16.45
CA ALA A 146 18.89 -2.17 -17.34
C ALA A 146 17.89 -2.08 -18.53
N SER A 147 17.02 -1.07 -18.44
CA SER A 147 16.68 -0.18 -19.58
C SER A 147 17.97 0.26 -20.32
N PRO A 148 18.00 0.62 -21.63
CA PRO A 148 16.92 0.97 -22.57
C PRO A 148 17.10 0.28 -23.95
N ARG A 149 16.19 0.56 -24.90
CA ARG A 149 16.32 0.36 -26.36
C ARG A 149 16.18 -1.07 -26.92
N SER A 150 15.18 -1.15 -27.78
CA SER A 150 15.30 -1.73 -29.12
C SER A 150 15.62 -3.23 -29.21
N ARG A 151 14.64 -4.02 -29.63
CA ARG A 151 14.58 -4.59 -30.98
C ARG A 151 13.62 -5.78 -30.99
N ALA A 152 12.84 -5.83 -32.07
CA ALA A 152 12.23 -7.02 -32.63
C ALA A 152 10.98 -7.55 -31.93
N CYS A 153 9.88 -6.80 -32.07
CA CYS A 153 8.71 -7.43 -32.67
C CYS A 153 9.13 -7.98 -34.05
N ARG A 154 9.20 -9.30 -34.19
CA ARG A 154 9.09 -9.98 -35.49
C ARG A 154 8.06 -11.10 -35.34
N PRO A 155 6.94 -11.07 -36.08
CA PRO A 155 6.09 -12.23 -36.25
C PRO A 155 6.76 -13.17 -37.26
N SER A 156 6.97 -14.43 -36.88
CA SER A 156 7.35 -15.50 -37.80
C SER A 156 6.07 -16.06 -38.45
N ALA A 157 6.06 -15.99 -39.78
CA ALA A 157 5.16 -16.73 -40.67
C ALA A 157 5.34 -18.24 -40.54
#